data_AF-A0A6J5YH98-F1
#
_entry.id   AF-A0A6J5YH98-F1
#
_cell.length_a   1.000
_cell.length_b   1.000
_cell.length_c   1.000
_cell.angle_alpha   90.00
_cell.angle_beta   90.00
_cell.angle_gamma   90.00
#
_symmetry.space_group_name_H-M   'P 1'
#
loop_
_entity.id
_entity.type
_entity.pdbx_description
1 polymer ?
#
loop_
_entity_poly.entity_id
_entity_poly.type
_entity_poly.pdbx_seq_one_letter_code
_entity_poly.pdbx_strand_id
1 'polypeptide(L)' 'MELKLIFREILERIPDMRLAGDVEMLRSNFIGGVKHMPVTFTPGARRNPAPLD' A
#
# COMPACT_ATOMS: atom_id res chain seq x y z
N MET A 1 9.74 10.21 -6.13
CA MET A 1 9.42 10.87 -4.85
C MET A 1 8.15 10.27 -4.24
N GLU A 2 7.03 10.25 -4.95
CA GLU A 2 5.73 9.76 -4.44
C GLU A 2 5.75 8.35 -3.84
N LEU A 3 6.38 7.37 -4.51
CA LEU A 3 6.44 6.00 -4.02
C LEU A 3 7.12 5.88 -2.65
N LYS A 4 8.18 6.68 -2.41
CA LYS A 4 8.84 6.74 -1.10
C LYS A 4 7.90 7.28 -0.02
N LEU A 5 7.10 8.30 -0.35
CA LEU A 5 6.15 8.90 0.59
C LEU A 5 5.05 7.90 0.94
N ILE A 6 4.50 7.21 -0.07
CA ILE A 6 3.51 6.16 0.11
C ILE A 6 4.06 5.06 1.04
N PHE A 7 5.26 4.54 0.77
CA PHE A 7 5.84 3.50 1.63
C PHE A 7 6.13 3.98 3.04
N ARG A 8 6.64 5.21 3.22
CA ARG A 8 6.84 5.80 4.55
C ARG A 8 5.52 5.84 5.33
N GLU A 9 4.46 6.37 4.74
CA GLU A 9 3.16 6.48 5.41
C GLU A 9 2.52 5.12 5.69
N ILE A 10 2.69 4.13 4.79
CA ILE A 10 2.24 2.76 5.05
C ILE A 10 2.96 2.18 6.26
N LEU A 11 4.29 2.30 6.32
CA LEU A 11 5.09 1.77 7.43
C LEU A 11 4.77 2.47 8.76
N GLU A 12 4.48 3.77 8.75
CA GLU A 12 4.14 4.53 9.95
C GLU A 12 2.68 4.31 10.42
N ARG A 13 1.70 4.23 9.50
CA ARG A 13 0.27 4.19 9.84
C ARG A 13 -0.36 2.81 9.80
N ILE A 14 0.28 1.85 9.13
CA ILE A 14 -0.23 0.51 8.87
C ILE A 14 0.84 -0.56 9.15
N PRO A 15 1.47 -0.58 10.34
CA PRO A 15 2.61 -1.45 10.62
C PRO A 15 2.25 -2.94 10.73
N ASP A 16 0.98 -3.27 10.97
CA ASP A 16 0.50 -4.63 11.25
C ASP A 16 -0.28 -5.25 10.07
N MET A 17 -0.07 -4.74 8.85
CA MET A 17 -0.75 -5.22 7.65
C MET A 17 -0.54 -6.72 7.42
N ARG A 18 -1.63 -7.44 7.13
CA ARG A 18 -1.61 -8.85 6.72
C ARG A 18 -2.53 -9.09 5.53
N LEU A 19 -2.21 -10.10 4.72
CA LEU A 19 -3.09 -10.56 3.66
C LEU A 19 -4.40 -11.09 4.28
N ALA A 20 -5.53 -10.70 3.69
CA ALA A 20 -6.86 -11.08 4.10
C ALA A 20 -7.56 -11.99 3.06
N GLY A 21 -6.80 -12.50 2.09
CA GLY A 21 -7.28 -13.36 1.03
C GLY A 21 -6.25 -13.51 -0.09
N ASP A 22 -6.68 -14.12 -1.19
CA ASP A 22 -5.82 -14.39 -2.34
C ASP A 22 -5.49 -13.10 -3.12
N VAL A 23 -4.25 -13.04 -3.62
CA VAL A 23 -3.78 -11.93 -4.46
C VAL A 23 -4.11 -12.22 -5.93
N GLU A 24 -4.75 -11.27 -6.60
CA GLU A 24 -5.04 -11.35 -8.04
C GLU A 24 -4.01 -10.54 -8.82
N MET A 25 -3.30 -11.20 -9.74
CA MET A 25 -2.36 -10.53 -10.65
C MET A 25 -3.09 -9.92 -11.85
N LEU A 26 -2.59 -8.78 -12.30
CA LEU A 26 -3.08 -8.12 -13.51
C LEU A 26 -2.75 -8.95 -14.75
N ARG A 27 -3.77 -9.26 -15.57
CA ARG A 27 -3.59 -9.85 -16.90
C ARG A 27 -3.47 -8.73 -17.93
N SER A 28 -2.24 -8.39 -18.30
CA SER A 28 -1.94 -7.40 -19.32
C SER A 28 -0.69 -7.80 -20.09
N ASN A 29 -0.68 -7.55 -21.40
CA ASN A 29 0.48 -7.79 -22.27
C ASN A 29 1.41 -6.56 -22.35
N PHE A 30 1.10 -5.48 -21.62
CA PHE A 30 1.86 -4.23 -21.65
C PHE A 30 2.49 -3.89 -20.29
N ILE A 31 1.76 -4.08 -19.19
CA ILE A 31 2.23 -3.78 -17.83
C ILE A 31 2.02 -4.95 -16.88
N GLY A 32 2.91 -5.11 -15.90
CA GLY A 32 2.77 -6.07 -14.82
C GLY A 32 2.36 -5.39 -13.51
N GLY A 33 1.53 -6.06 -12.72
CA GLY A 33 1.12 -5.55 -11.42
C GLY A 33 0.13 -6.45 -10.69
N VAL A 34 -0.15 -6.09 -9.44
CA VAL A 34 -1.21 -6.68 -8.64
C VAL A 34 -2.51 -5.94 -8.94
N LYS A 35 -3.56 -6.66 -9.29
CA LYS A 35 -4.90 -6.11 -9.56
C LYS A 35 -5.70 -5.97 -8.26
N HIS A 36 -5.66 -6.99 -7.40
CA HIS A 36 -6.27 -6.95 -6.08
C HIS A 36 -5.36 -7.60 -5.03
N MET A 37 -5.20 -6.94 -3.90
CA MET A 37 -4.49 -7.45 -2.73
C MET A 37 -5.34 -7.18 -1.49
N PRO A 38 -6.22 -8.12 -1.11
CA PRO A 38 -7.02 -7.97 0.10
C PRO A 38 -6.11 -7.92 1.34
N VAL A 39 -6.26 -6.89 2.17
CA VAL A 39 -5.47 -6.74 3.40
C VAL A 39 -6.33 -6.34 4.59
N THR A 40 -5.88 -6.72 5.77
CA THR A 40 -6.41 -6.26 7.06
C THR A 40 -5.27 -5.60 7.86
N PHE A 41 -5.62 -4.60 8.66
CA PHE A 41 -4.69 -3.84 9.50
C PHE A 41 -5.44 -3.06 10.57
N THR A 42 -4.72 -2.60 11.60
CA THR A 42 -5.27 -1.65 12.57
C THR A 42 -5.10 -0.23 12.03
N PRO A 43 -6.16 0.57 11.83
CA PRO A 43 -6.03 1.90 11.26
C PRO A 43 -5.28 2.88 12.18
N GLY A 44 -4.12 3.37 11.75
CA GLY A 44 -3.43 4.49 12.40
C GLY A 44 -4.12 5.84 12.18
N ALA A 45 -3.77 6.83 13.02
CA ALA A 45 -4.33 8.19 12.97
C ALA A 45 -4.26 8.79 11.55
N ARG A 46 -5.29 9.57 11.16
CA ARG A 46 -5.32 10.26 9.85
C ARG A 46 -4.27 11.39 9.85
N ARG A 47 -3.48 11.49 8.78
CA ARG A 47 -2.41 12.49 8.63
C ARG A 47 -2.43 13.08 7.21
N ASN A 48 -2.02 14.34 7.09
CA ASN A 48 -1.68 14.98 5.82
C ASN A 48 -0.15 15.16 5.81
N PRO A 49 0.61 14.28 5.16
CA PRO A 49 2.06 14.33 5.21
C PRO A 49 2.61 15.53 4.42
N ALA A 50 3.65 16.17 4.96
CA ALA A 50 4.41 17.16 4.22
C ALA A 50 5.15 16.50 3.03
N PRO A 51 5.55 17.27 2.01
CA PRO A 51 6.40 16.76 0.94
C PRO A 51 7.66 16.10 1.48
N LEU A 52 8.18 15.11 0.74
CA LEU A 52 9.52 14.60 1.02
C LEU A 52 10.56 15.66 0.62
N ASP A 53 11.54 15.87 1.50
CA ASP A 53 12.74 16.66 1.22
C ASP A 53 13.62 16.01 0.13
#